data_AF-Q2LRB6-F1
#
_entry.id   AF-Q2LRB6-F1
#
_cell.length_a   1.000
_cell.length_b   1.000
_cell.length_c   1.000
_cell.angle_alpha   90.00
_cell.angle_beta   90.00
_cell.angle_gamma   90.00
#
_symmetry.space_group_name_H-M   'P 1'
#
loop_
_entity.id
_entity.type
_entity.pdbx_description
1 polymer ?
#
loop_
_entity_poly.entity_id
_entity_poly.type
_entity_poly.pdbx_seq_one_letter_code
_entity_poly.pdbx_strand_id
1 'polypeptide(L)'
;MQTFLPYPDFRKSLEILDSKRLGKQRVEAYQLIRAITSGTGWSRHPAARMWSGYLNALKLYHNLAIEEWVKRGYRNQMNRMVIEGQIVLPPWVGDEAFHASHRSNLLRKDPFYYGRFGWREPPTLPYVWNEDKWQEPKREKF
;
A
#
# COMPACT_ATOMS: atom_id res chain seq x y z
N MET A 1 -9.19 -3.82 0.71
CA MET A 1 -7.85 -3.40 0.28
C MET A 1 -7.28 -2.56 1.40
N GLN A 2 -6.13 -2.97 1.93
CA GLN A 2 -5.49 -2.34 3.09
C GLN A 2 -4.45 -1.28 2.69
N THR A 3 -3.92 -1.35 1.46
CA THR A 3 -3.04 -0.31 0.89
C THR A 3 -3.38 -0.03 -0.58
N PHE A 4 -3.26 1.22 -1.03
CA PHE A 4 -3.49 1.63 -2.42
C PHE A 4 -2.18 2.08 -3.09
N LEU A 5 -1.85 1.46 -4.22
CA LEU A 5 -0.63 1.73 -4.97
C LEU A 5 -0.88 1.67 -6.49
N PRO A 6 -1.62 2.65 -7.06
CA PRO A 6 -1.90 2.71 -8.50
C PRO A 6 -0.70 3.05 -9.38
N TYR A 7 0.44 3.43 -8.79
CA TYR A 7 1.69 3.75 -9.49
C TYR A 7 2.89 3.10 -8.78
N PRO A 8 4.02 2.85 -9.48
CA PRO A 8 5.26 2.32 -8.89
C PRO A 8 6.02 3.35 -8.03
N ASP A 9 5.31 4.32 -7.46
CA ASP A 9 5.82 5.39 -6.63
C ASP A 9 4.80 5.65 -5.51
N PHE A 10 5.26 5.58 -4.26
CA PHE A 10 4.41 5.73 -3.09
C PHE A 10 3.79 7.13 -3.00
N ARG A 11 4.56 8.18 -3.30
CA ARG A 11 4.09 9.57 -3.23
C ARG A 11 3.04 9.83 -4.29
N LYS A 12 3.31 9.50 -5.56
CA LYS A 12 2.33 9.62 -6.65
C LYS A 12 1.06 8.83 -6.35
N SER A 13 1.21 7.62 -5.80
CA SER A 13 0.08 6.77 -5.41
C SER A 13 -0.80 7.38 -4.32
N LEU A 14 -0.23 8.14 -3.39
CA LEU A 14 -0.95 8.79 -2.31
C LEU A 14 -1.57 10.14 -2.73
N GLU A 15 -0.85 10.92 -3.55
CA GLU A 15 -1.28 12.22 -4.06
C GLU A 15 -2.58 12.15 -4.87
N ILE A 16 -2.80 11.07 -5.60
CA ILE A 16 -4.01 10.89 -6.40
C ILE A 16 -5.22 10.41 -5.62
N LEU A 17 -5.07 9.93 -4.37
CA LEU A 17 -6.19 9.41 -3.60
C LEU A 17 -7.11 10.55 -3.16
N ASP A 18 -8.42 10.29 -3.14
CA ASP A 18 -9.36 11.16 -2.43
C ASP A 18 -9.08 11.16 -0.93
N SER A 19 -9.55 12.20 -0.24
CA SER A 19 -9.27 12.39 1.18
C SER A 19 -9.79 11.24 2.06
N LYS A 20 -10.91 10.60 1.73
CA LYS A 20 -11.42 9.46 2.52
C LYS A 20 -10.44 8.28 2.46
N ARG A 21 -9.95 7.95 1.26
CA ARG A 21 -9.02 6.83 1.06
C ARG A 21 -7.62 7.16 1.58
N LEU A 22 -7.10 8.36 1.33
CA LEU A 22 -5.83 8.82 1.92
C LEU A 22 -5.86 8.80 3.45
N GLY A 23 -6.95 9.28 4.05
CA GLY A 23 -7.14 9.24 5.50
C GLY A 23 -7.06 7.81 6.06
N LYS A 24 -7.64 6.84 5.35
CA LYS A 24 -7.55 5.41 5.69
C LYS A 24 -6.14 4.84 5.51
N GLN A 25 -5.40 5.25 4.48
CA GLN A 25 -4.04 4.72 4.23
C GLN A 25 -3.10 4.91 5.42
N ARG A 26 -3.17 6.04 6.13
CA ARG A 26 -2.38 6.26 7.36
C ARG A 26 -2.73 5.25 8.45
N VAL A 27 -4.01 5.02 8.69
CA VAL A 27 -4.49 4.12 9.74
C VAL A 27 -4.18 2.67 9.39
N GLU A 28 -4.48 2.27 8.16
CA GLU A 28 -4.36 0.89 7.68
C GLU A 28 -2.89 0.46 7.58
N ALA A 29 -1.99 1.35 7.12
CA ALA A 29 -0.55 1.08 7.10
C ALA A 29 0.01 0.92 8.51
N TYR A 30 -0.38 1.79 9.46
CA TYR A 30 0.02 1.65 10.86
C TYR A 30 -0.45 0.33 11.48
N GLN A 31 -1.69 -0.09 11.21
CA GLN A 31 -2.22 -1.37 11.68
C GLN A 31 -1.41 -2.55 11.14
N LEU A 32 -1.02 -2.52 9.87
CA LEU A 32 -0.14 -3.54 9.28
C LEU A 32 1.25 -3.55 9.92
N ILE A 33 1.85 -2.38 10.16
CA ILE A 33 3.15 -2.27 10.83
C ILE A 33 3.08 -2.90 12.23
N ARG A 34 2.02 -2.60 12.99
CA ARG A 34 1.79 -3.22 14.31
C ARG A 34 1.57 -4.73 14.21
N ALA A 35 0.82 -5.20 13.23
CA ALA A 35 0.58 -6.63 13.04
C ALA A 35 1.87 -7.40 12.71
N ILE A 36 2.70 -6.86 11.83
CA ILE A 36 3.99 -7.46 11.44
C ILE A 36 4.97 -7.42 12.63
N THR A 37 5.01 -6.32 13.39
CA THR A 37 5.96 -6.17 14.51
C THR A 37 5.55 -6.97 15.75
N SER A 38 4.25 -7.06 16.04
CA SER A 38 3.77 -7.74 17.26
C SER A 38 3.55 -9.25 17.10
N GLY A 39 3.59 -9.79 15.88
CA GLY A 39 3.45 -11.23 15.63
C GLY A 39 2.08 -11.82 16.00
N THR A 40 1.06 -10.99 16.19
CA THR A 40 -0.29 -11.44 16.59
C THR A 40 -1.07 -12.07 15.42
N GLY A 41 -2.29 -12.56 15.66
CA GLY A 41 -3.12 -13.29 14.69
C GLY A 41 -3.36 -12.58 13.34
N TRP A 42 -3.13 -11.26 13.25
CA TRP A 42 -3.16 -10.51 12.00
C TRP A 42 -1.95 -10.75 11.07
N SER A 43 -0.89 -11.41 11.53
CA SER A 43 0.25 -11.85 10.70
C SER A 43 -0.17 -12.77 9.54
N ARG A 44 -1.32 -13.46 9.67
CA ARG A 44 -1.91 -14.29 8.62
C ARG A 44 -2.75 -13.52 7.60
N HIS A 45 -3.02 -12.23 7.84
CA HIS A 45 -3.79 -11.41 6.89
C HIS A 45 -2.99 -11.25 5.58
N PRO A 46 -3.59 -11.41 4.39
CA PRO A 46 -2.85 -11.39 3.12
C PRO A 46 -2.02 -10.12 2.90
N ALA A 47 -2.56 -8.96 3.27
CA ALA A 47 -1.79 -7.71 3.19
C ALA A 47 -0.61 -7.65 4.18
N ALA A 48 -0.70 -8.28 5.35
CA ALA A 48 0.41 -8.35 6.29
C ALA A 48 1.50 -9.31 5.79
N ARG A 49 1.11 -10.45 5.20
CA ARG A 49 2.03 -11.38 4.54
C ARG A 49 2.76 -10.73 3.37
N MET A 50 2.02 -10.00 2.53
CA MET A 50 2.61 -9.23 1.44
C MET A 50 3.67 -8.26 1.98
N TRP A 51 3.36 -7.40 2.94
CA TRP A 51 4.36 -6.45 3.46
C TRP A 51 5.46 -7.07 4.36
N SER A 52 5.37 -8.36 4.69
CA SER A 52 6.39 -9.05 5.47
C SER A 52 7.73 -9.09 4.73
N GLY A 53 8.83 -8.81 5.42
CA GLY A 53 10.16 -8.62 4.80
C GLY A 53 10.40 -7.21 4.26
N TYR A 54 9.36 -6.38 4.10
CA TYR A 54 9.45 -5.02 3.54
C TYR A 54 8.97 -3.94 4.53
N LEU A 55 9.19 -4.16 5.83
CA LEU A 55 8.65 -3.31 6.90
C LEU A 55 9.07 -1.84 6.77
N ASN A 56 10.33 -1.58 6.39
CA ASN A 56 10.83 -0.22 6.21
C ASN A 56 10.16 0.51 5.04
N ALA A 57 9.82 -0.21 3.96
CA ALA A 57 9.03 0.36 2.86
C ALA A 57 7.59 0.68 3.31
N LEU A 58 6.97 -0.18 4.12
CA LEU A 58 5.64 0.10 4.68
C LEU A 58 5.64 1.30 5.63
N LYS A 59 6.69 1.43 6.47
CA LYS A 59 6.89 2.62 7.33
C LYS A 59 7.05 3.88 6.49
N LEU A 60 7.80 3.82 5.39
CA LEU A 60 7.93 4.93 4.45
C LEU A 60 6.56 5.30 3.84
N TYR A 61 5.80 4.31 3.37
CA TYR A 61 4.45 4.52 2.83
C TYR A 61 3.53 5.22 3.84
N HIS A 62 3.52 4.76 5.10
CA HIS A 62 2.77 5.39 6.19
C HIS A 62 3.18 6.86 6.42
N ASN A 63 4.48 7.13 6.46
CA ASN A 63 5.01 8.48 6.67
C ASN A 63 4.64 9.42 5.52
N LEU A 64 4.71 8.95 4.28
CA LEU A 64 4.30 9.70 3.10
C LEU A 64 2.78 9.97 3.10
N ALA A 65 1.97 9.02 3.57
CA ALA A 65 0.53 9.22 3.70
C ALA A 65 0.20 10.29 4.75
N ILE A 66 0.95 10.35 5.87
CA ILE A 66 0.86 11.43 6.85
C ILE A 66 1.28 12.76 6.24
N GLU A 67 2.39 12.79 5.51
CA GLU A 67 2.91 13.99 4.87
C GLU A 67 1.88 14.58 3.90
N GLU A 68 1.34 13.78 3.00
CA GLU A 68 0.33 14.20 2.03
C GLU A 68 -0.97 14.65 2.71
N TRP A 69 -1.38 13.97 3.79
CA TRP A 69 -2.55 14.38 4.59
C TRP A 69 -2.38 15.76 5.21
N VAL A 70 -1.22 16.02 5.82
CA VAL A 70 -0.90 17.32 6.43
C VAL A 70 -0.73 18.39 5.36
N LYS A 71 -0.09 18.08 4.23
CA LYS A 71 0.08 18.99 3.09
C LYS A 71 -1.26 19.49 2.54
N ARG A 72 -2.31 18.68 2.61
CA ARG A 72 -3.69 19.07 2.25
C ARG A 72 -4.42 19.89 3.33
N GLY A 73 -3.75 20.26 4.41
CA GLY A 73 -4.31 21.08 5.49
C GLY A 73 -5.10 20.29 6.54
N TYR A 74 -5.08 18.96 6.52
CA TYR A 74 -5.80 18.18 7.51
C TYR A 74 -4.99 17.96 8.79
N ARG A 75 -5.65 18.00 9.95
CA ARG A 75 -5.03 17.71 11.25
C ARG A 75 -4.59 16.24 11.34
N ASN A 76 -3.38 16.00 11.85
CA ASN A 76 -2.83 14.67 12.11
C ASN A 76 -2.50 14.50 13.59
N GLN A 77 -2.78 13.31 14.12
CA GLN A 77 -2.43 12.89 15.49
C GLN A 77 -1.59 11.60 15.50
N MET A 78 -1.32 11.02 14.32
CA MET A 78 -0.54 9.80 14.21
C MET A 78 0.95 10.13 14.17
N ASN A 79 1.75 9.35 14.89
CA ASN A 79 3.20 9.47 14.83
C ASN A 79 3.74 8.97 13.49
N ARG A 80 4.79 9.63 13.01
CA ARG A 80 5.63 9.08 11.95
C ARG A 80 6.47 7.93 12.51
N MET A 81 6.73 6.93 11.69
CA MET A 81 7.53 5.78 12.04
C MET A 81 9.01 6.07 11.84
N VAL A 82 9.85 5.63 12.77
CA VAL A 82 11.30 5.63 12.60
C VAL A 82 11.68 4.49 11.64
N ILE A 83 12.49 4.83 10.63
CA ILE A 83 13.02 3.90 9.64
C ILE A 83 14.51 3.72 9.94
N GLU A 84 14.91 2.50 10.27
CA GLU A 84 16.29 2.15 10.59
C GLU A 84 16.79 1.11 9.59
N GLY A 85 17.99 1.31 9.04
CA GLY A 85 18.54 0.45 8.01
C GLY A 85 17.98 0.72 6.61
N GLN A 86 18.09 -0.27 5.72
CA GLN A 86 17.75 -0.12 4.31
C GLN A 86 16.23 -0.18 4.05
N ILE A 87 15.80 0.54 3.02
CA ILE A 87 14.45 0.44 2.47
C ILE A 87 14.53 -0.49 1.26
N VAL A 88 14.15 -1.75 1.45
CA VAL A 88 13.96 -2.70 0.34
C VAL A 88 12.52 -2.54 -0.16
N LEU A 89 12.37 -2.20 -1.44
CA LEU A 89 11.05 -2.12 -2.06
C LEU A 89 10.56 -3.53 -2.39
N PRO A 90 9.27 -3.81 -2.17
CA PRO A 90 8.73 -5.09 -2.59
C PRO A 90 8.69 -5.28 -4.11
N PRO A 91 8.79 -6.52 -4.61
CA PRO A 91 8.88 -6.80 -6.05
C PRO A 91 7.62 -6.47 -6.85
N TRP A 92 6.45 -6.34 -6.19
CA TRP A 92 5.24 -5.85 -6.86
C TRP A 92 5.24 -4.33 -7.08
N VAL A 93 6.17 -3.58 -6.48
CA VAL A 93 6.40 -2.19 -6.85
C VAL A 93 7.13 -2.18 -8.20
N GLY A 94 6.42 -1.77 -9.24
CA GLY A 94 6.88 -1.89 -10.63
C GLY A 94 6.15 -2.96 -11.44
N ASP A 95 5.33 -3.81 -10.81
CA ASP A 95 4.51 -4.78 -11.52
C ASP A 95 3.21 -4.12 -12.02
N GLU A 96 3.07 -4.02 -13.33
CA GLU A 96 1.97 -3.29 -13.94
C GLU A 96 0.60 -3.94 -13.70
N ALA A 97 0.53 -5.27 -13.62
CA ALA A 97 -0.72 -5.97 -13.31
C ALA A 97 -1.18 -5.68 -11.88
N PHE A 98 -0.24 -5.59 -10.94
CA PHE A 98 -0.49 -5.13 -9.58
C PHE A 98 -1.07 -3.71 -9.60
N HIS A 99 -0.37 -2.74 -10.19
CA HIS A 99 -0.82 -1.35 -10.24
C HIS A 99 -2.17 -1.16 -10.95
N ALA A 100 -2.40 -1.86 -12.06
CA ALA A 100 -3.66 -1.87 -12.79
C ALA A 100 -4.83 -2.38 -11.93
N SER A 101 -4.63 -3.44 -11.14
CA SER A 101 -5.66 -3.95 -10.23
C SER A 101 -6.04 -2.93 -9.14
N HIS A 102 -5.08 -2.11 -8.68
CA HIS A 102 -5.35 -1.04 -7.72
C HIS A 102 -6.11 0.12 -8.36
N ARG A 103 -5.76 0.52 -9.59
CA ARG A 103 -6.50 1.53 -10.37
C ARG A 103 -7.94 1.10 -10.64
N SER A 104 -8.13 -0.13 -11.13
CA SER A 104 -9.44 -0.74 -11.32
C SER A 104 -10.28 -0.72 -10.04
N ASN A 105 -9.66 -1.02 -8.89
CA ASN A 105 -10.36 -0.97 -7.63
C ASN A 105 -10.73 0.45 -7.19
N LEU A 106 -9.87 1.44 -7.42
CA LEU A 106 -10.19 2.83 -7.14
C LEU A 106 -11.36 3.30 -8.02
N LEU A 107 -11.39 2.93 -9.31
CA LEU A 107 -12.52 3.19 -10.20
C LEU A 107 -13.83 2.58 -9.68
N ARG A 108 -13.84 1.35 -9.15
CA ARG A 108 -15.04 0.80 -8.47
C ARG A 108 -15.50 1.63 -7.30
N LYS A 109 -14.52 2.12 -6.55
CA LYS A 109 -14.77 2.74 -5.26
C LYS A 109 -15.32 4.14 -5.45
N ASP A 110 -14.91 4.87 -6.49
CA ASP A 110 -15.45 6.18 -6.86
C ASP A 110 -15.21 6.47 -8.36
N PRO A 111 -16.15 6.07 -9.24
CA PRO A 111 -15.96 6.23 -10.69
C PRO A 111 -15.77 7.68 -11.12
N PHE A 112 -16.44 8.63 -10.45
CA PHE A 112 -16.37 10.04 -10.81
C PHE A 112 -15.01 10.65 -10.45
N TYR A 113 -14.56 10.45 -9.21
CA TYR A 113 -13.29 10.99 -8.76
C TYR A 113 -12.10 10.36 -9.51
N TYR A 114 -12.12 9.05 -9.74
CA TYR A 114 -11.00 8.34 -10.36
C TYR A 114 -11.05 8.31 -11.90
N GLY A 115 -12.23 8.48 -12.51
CA GLY A 115 -12.37 8.54 -13.97
C GLY A 115 -11.58 9.68 -14.63
N ARG A 116 -11.28 10.75 -13.88
CA ARG A 116 -10.49 11.90 -14.35
C ARG A 116 -9.03 11.58 -14.69
N PHE A 117 -8.50 10.44 -14.23
CA PHE A 117 -7.10 10.08 -14.45
C PHE A 117 -6.84 9.42 -15.81
N GLY A 118 -7.87 9.20 -16.64
CA GLY A 118 -7.71 8.65 -17.99
C GLY A 118 -7.25 7.18 -18.03
N TRP A 119 -7.40 6.48 -16.91
CA TRP A 119 -7.13 5.06 -16.77
C TRP A 119 -8.02 4.22 -17.69
N ARG A 120 -7.42 3.25 -18.39
CA ARG A 120 -8.11 2.42 -19.39
C ARG A 120 -8.63 1.09 -18.81
N GLU A 121 -8.26 0.78 -17.57
CA GLU A 121 -8.66 -0.44 -16.90
C GLU A 121 -10.17 -0.45 -16.65
N PRO A 122 -10.86 -1.59 -16.88
CA PRO A 122 -12.24 -1.71 -16.46
C PRO A 122 -12.30 -1.72 -14.92
N PRO A 123 -13.41 -1.28 -14.29
CA PRO A 123 -13.59 -1.36 -12.84
C PRO A 123 -13.86 -2.81 -12.36
N THR A 124 -13.49 -3.85 -13.10
CA THR A 124 -13.84 -5.24 -12.78
C THR A 124 -12.63 -6.14 -12.58
N LEU A 125 -11.40 -5.61 -12.72
CA LEU A 125 -10.20 -6.44 -12.56
C LEU A 125 -10.15 -7.06 -11.16
N PRO A 126 -9.81 -8.36 -11.05
CA PRO A 126 -9.58 -8.99 -9.77
C PRO A 126 -8.36 -8.37 -9.11
N TYR A 127 -8.32 -8.43 -7.78
CA TYR A 127 -7.14 -7.96 -7.08
C TYR A 127 -5.96 -8.91 -7.30
N VAL A 128 -4.80 -8.33 -7.59
CA VAL A 128 -3.55 -9.07 -7.66
C VAL A 128 -2.88 -9.01 -6.29
N TRP A 129 -3.18 -10.01 -5.44
CA TRP A 129 -2.43 -10.29 -4.21
C TRP A 129 -1.71 -11.61 -4.43
N ASN A 130 -0.72 -11.61 -5.30
CA ASN A 130 -0.08 -12.86 -5.68
C ASN A 130 0.94 -13.23 -4.60
N GLU A 131 0.46 -13.82 -3.52
CA GLU A 131 1.33 -14.31 -2.45
C GLU A 131 2.36 -15.27 -3.05
N ASP A 132 2.00 -16.13 -4.00
CA ASP A 132 2.88 -17.17 -4.56
C ASP A 132 3.87 -16.66 -5.62
N LYS A 133 3.49 -15.72 -6.49
CA LYS A 133 4.40 -15.13 -7.50
C LYS A 133 5.57 -14.37 -6.88
N TRP A 134 5.41 -13.89 -5.64
CA TRP A 134 6.38 -13.03 -4.96
C TRP A 134 6.94 -13.62 -3.66
N GLN A 135 6.65 -14.89 -3.33
CA GLN A 135 7.46 -15.55 -2.32
C GLN A 135 8.83 -15.79 -2.93
N GLU A 136 9.89 -15.29 -2.28
CA GLU A 136 11.22 -15.79 -2.58
C GLU A 136 11.21 -17.33 -2.43
N PRO A 137 11.90 -18.08 -3.30
CA PRO A 137 12.09 -19.50 -3.07
C PRO A 137 12.68 -19.65 -1.67
N LYS A 138 12.00 -20.41 -0.81
CA LYS A 138 12.51 -20.73 0.54
C LYS A 138 13.97 -21.11 0.37
N ARG A 139 14.90 -20.35 0.97
CA ARG A 139 16.30 -20.76 1.01
C ARG A 139 16.33 -22.20 1.52
N GLU A 140 16.70 -23.14 0.65
CA GLU A 140 16.94 -24.51 1.07
C GLU A 140 17.99 -24.44 2.17
N LYS A 141 17.62 -24.93 3.35
CA LYS A 141 18.59 -25.16 4.41
C LYS A 141 19.45 -26.32 3.92
N PHE A 142 20.65 -26.00 3.44
CA PHE A 142 21.73 -26.97 3.29
C PHE A 142 22.21 -27.41 4.68
#